data_AF-A0A5C7N889-F1
#
_entry.id   AF-A0A5C7N889-F1
#
_cell.length_a   1.000
_cell.length_b   1.000
_cell.length_c   1.000
_cell.angle_alpha   90.00
_cell.angle_beta   90.00
_cell.angle_gamma   90.00
#
_symmetry.space_group_name_H-M   'P 1'
#
loop_
_entity.id
_entity.type
_entity.pdbx_description
1 polymer ?
#
loop_
_entity_poly.entity_id
_entity_poly.type
_entity_poly.pdbx_seq_one_letter_code
_entity_poly.pdbx_strand_id
1 'polypeptide(L)'
;MEFQLKSSERKAVFEEIGKYLDGLNLKVVSNDFTRPWGGFFVIDESQAKQFAELFFPGVDLSSLRISGKLSPKILVVEPKKRLSWQYHFRRAEIWRAVSGKVGVVT
;
A
#
# COMPACT_ATOMS: atom_id res chain seq x y z
N MET A 1 7.23 -15.48 3.99
CA MET A 1 7.90 -14.67 5.04
C MET A 1 7.21 -13.33 5.10
N GLU A 2 6.87 -12.87 6.30
CA GLU A 2 6.33 -11.52 6.49
C GLU A 2 7.42 -10.48 6.23
N PHE A 3 7.09 -9.42 5.50
CA PHE A 3 7.96 -8.28 5.31
C PHE A 3 8.10 -7.53 6.63
N GLN A 4 9.33 -7.25 7.06
CA GLN A 4 9.62 -6.51 8.29
C GLN A 4 10.60 -5.40 7.97
N LEU A 5 10.24 -4.17 8.34
CA LEU A 5 11.09 -3.00 8.19
C LEU A 5 12.29 -3.08 9.15
N LYS A 6 13.49 -2.84 8.62
CA LYS A 6 14.74 -2.87 9.40
C LYS A 6 15.16 -1.48 9.89
N SER A 7 14.87 -0.45 9.10
CA SER A 7 15.21 0.93 9.43
C SER A 7 14.01 1.71 9.99
N SER A 8 14.29 2.72 10.81
CA SER A 8 13.33 3.75 11.22
C SER A 8 13.62 5.11 10.57
N GLU A 9 14.72 5.22 9.80
CA GLU A 9 15.10 6.44 9.11
C GLU A 9 14.29 6.57 7.82
N ARG A 10 13.60 7.71 7.65
CA ARG A 10 12.55 7.89 6.62
C ARG A 10 13.02 7.50 5.22
N LYS A 11 14.20 7.98 4.81
CA LYS A 11 14.73 7.69 3.48
C LYS A 11 15.05 6.21 3.32
N ALA A 12 15.77 5.60 4.27
CA ALA A 12 16.06 4.18 4.27
C ALA A 12 14.79 3.29 4.24
N VAL A 13 13.71 3.68 4.94
CA VAL A 13 12.42 2.96 4.91
C VAL A 13 11.84 2.94 3.50
N PHE A 14 11.81 4.08 2.80
CA PHE A 14 11.29 4.13 1.43
C PHE A 14 12.18 3.35 0.47
N GLU A 15 13.50 3.41 0.61
CA GLU A 15 14.43 2.62 -0.20
C GLU A 15 14.28 1.12 0.05
N GLU A 16 14.08 0.69 1.30
CA GLU A 16 13.85 -0.70 1.68
C GLU A 16 12.55 -1.24 1.07
N ILE A 17 11.46 -0.47 1.17
CA ILE A 17 10.17 -0.84 0.57
C ILE A 17 10.28 -0.87 -0.96
N GLY A 18 10.97 0.10 -1.56
CA GLY A 18 11.22 0.13 -3.00
C GLY A 18 11.94 -1.13 -3.48
N LYS A 19 13.03 -1.52 -2.82
CA LYS A 19 13.77 -2.77 -3.11
C LYS A 19 12.92 -4.01 -2.89
N TYR A 20 12.08 -4.03 -1.87
CA TYR A 20 11.16 -5.12 -1.62
C TYR A 20 10.13 -5.28 -2.75
N LEU A 21 9.53 -4.18 -3.20
CA LEU A 21 8.57 -4.19 -4.31
C LEU A 21 9.23 -4.60 -5.63
N ASP A 22 10.44 -4.13 -5.89
CA ASP A 22 11.25 -4.53 -7.04
C ASP A 22 11.57 -6.04 -7.00
N GLY A 23 11.97 -6.57 -5.84
CA GLY A 23 12.18 -8.01 -5.63
C GLY A 23 10.91 -8.87 -5.78
N LEU A 24 9.73 -8.28 -5.68
CA LEU A 24 8.44 -8.92 -5.98
C LEU A 24 8.02 -8.78 -7.46
N ASN A 25 8.87 -8.18 -8.30
CA ASN A 25 8.56 -7.80 -9.68
C ASN A 25 7.32 -6.91 -9.79
N LEU A 26 7.10 -6.01 -8.82
CA LEU A 26 6.00 -5.04 -8.85
C LEU A 26 6.52 -3.68 -9.28
N LYS A 27 6.06 -3.22 -10.44
CA LYS A 27 6.46 -1.95 -11.03
C LYS A 27 5.76 -0.79 -10.32
N VAL A 28 6.56 0.08 -9.71
CA VAL A 28 6.09 1.35 -9.16
C VAL A 28 5.97 2.36 -10.31
N VAL A 29 4.75 2.86 -10.56
CA VAL A 29 4.48 3.85 -11.62
C VAL A 29 4.42 5.28 -11.10
N SER A 30 4.21 5.46 -9.80
CA SER A 30 4.20 6.77 -9.14
C SER A 30 4.48 6.59 -7.65
N ASN A 31 5.07 7.59 -7.02
CA ASN A 31 5.27 7.64 -5.58
C ASN A 31 5.26 9.09 -5.09
N ASP A 32 5.03 9.25 -3.79
CA ASP A 32 5.17 10.55 -3.13
C ASP A 32 5.59 10.32 -1.68
N PHE A 33 6.85 10.65 -1.39
CA PHE A 33 7.47 10.50 -0.08
C PHE A 33 7.51 11.81 0.72
N THR A 34 6.77 12.84 0.29
CA THR A 34 6.78 14.17 0.93
C THR A 34 5.55 14.40 1.81
N ARG A 35 4.63 13.42 1.89
CA ARG A 35 3.38 13.57 2.64
C ARG A 35 3.67 13.77 4.14
N PRO A 36 2.90 14.63 4.82
CA PRO A 36 3.13 14.96 6.24
C PRO A 36 2.88 13.79 7.20
N TRP A 37 2.25 12.71 6.70
CA TRP A 37 2.00 11.47 7.44
C TRP A 37 2.95 10.32 7.03
N GLY A 38 3.81 10.52 6.04
CA GLY A 38 4.65 9.48 5.44
C GLY A 38 4.65 9.56 3.92
N GLY A 39 4.17 8.53 3.23
CA GLY A 39 4.15 8.52 1.77
C GLY A 39 3.52 7.27 1.17
N PHE A 40 3.60 7.13 -0.15
CA PHE A 40 3.02 5.98 -0.84
C PHE A 40 3.75 5.58 -2.12
N PHE A 41 3.48 4.35 -2.56
CA PHE A 41 3.85 3.78 -3.85
C PHE A 41 2.58 3.35 -4.60
N VAL A 42 2.43 3.78 -5.84
CA VAL A 42 1.39 3.30 -6.77
C VAL A 42 2.00 2.21 -7.64
N ILE A 43 1.38 1.05 -7.64
CA ILE A 43 1.80 -0.10 -8.46
C ILE A 43 1.05 -0.05 -9.80
N ASP A 44 1.70 -0.53 -10.86
CA ASP A 44 1.10 -0.63 -12.19
C ASP A 44 -0.23 -1.40 -12.13
N GLU A 45 -1.30 -0.80 -12.66
CA GLU A 45 -2.65 -1.37 -12.64
C GLU A 45 -2.73 -2.72 -13.37
N SER A 46 -1.90 -2.93 -14.39
CA SER A 46 -1.81 -4.22 -15.08
C SER A 46 -1.38 -5.37 -14.16
N GLN A 47 -0.71 -5.04 -13.05
CA GLN A 47 -0.25 -6.01 -12.04
C GLN A 47 -1.18 -6.12 -10.84
N ALA A 48 -2.39 -5.54 -10.88
CA ALA A 48 -3.34 -5.56 -9.77
C ALA A 48 -3.67 -6.98 -9.28
N LYS A 49 -3.74 -7.96 -10.18
CA LYS A 49 -3.98 -9.37 -9.82
C LYS A 49 -2.80 -9.97 -9.04
N GLN A 50 -1.58 -9.82 -9.56
CA GLN A 50 -0.34 -10.26 -8.89
C GLN A 50 -0.20 -9.59 -7.52
N PHE A 51 -0.45 -8.27 -7.46
CA PHE A 51 -0.44 -7.53 -6.20
C PHE A 51 -1.43 -8.12 -5.19
N ALA A 52 -2.65 -8.44 -5.61
CA ALA A 52 -3.64 -9.04 -4.72
C ALA A 52 -3.29 -10.46 -4.29
N GLU A 53 -2.71 -11.30 -5.16
CA GLU A 53 -2.24 -12.64 -4.77
C GLU A 53 -1.16 -12.56 -3.68
N LEU A 54 -0.28 -11.57 -3.74
CA LEU A 54 0.76 -11.32 -2.74
C LEU A 54 0.21 -10.67 -1.45
N PHE A 55 -0.67 -9.67 -1.60
CA PHE A 55 -1.10 -8.81 -0.51
C PHE A 55 -2.50 -9.07 0.04
N PHE A 56 -3.28 -9.93 -0.57
CA PHE A 56 -4.64 -10.26 -0.15
C PHE A 56 -4.96 -11.73 -0.53
N PRO A 57 -4.13 -12.70 -0.10
CA PRO A 57 -4.31 -14.09 -0.47
C PRO A 57 -5.69 -14.58 -0.02
N GLY A 58 -6.43 -15.21 -0.93
CA GLY A 58 -7.78 -15.73 -0.66
C GLY A 58 -8.90 -14.69 -0.72
N VAL A 59 -8.63 -13.43 -1.06
CA VAL A 59 -9.67 -12.40 -1.24
C VAL A 59 -10.17 -12.39 -2.69
N ASP A 60 -11.49 -12.52 -2.87
CA ASP A 60 -12.11 -12.34 -4.18
C ASP A 60 -12.24 -10.86 -4.56
N LEU A 61 -11.40 -10.44 -5.51
CA LEU A 61 -11.36 -9.06 -6.01
C LEU A 61 -12.52 -8.71 -6.94
N SER A 62 -13.33 -9.68 -7.36
CA SER A 62 -14.48 -9.44 -8.26
C SER A 62 -15.41 -8.36 -7.71
N SER A 63 -15.59 -8.35 -6.38
CA SER A 63 -16.42 -7.40 -5.64
C SER A 63 -15.85 -5.97 -5.56
N LEU A 64 -14.55 -5.77 -5.83
CA LEU A 64 -13.88 -4.46 -5.75
C LEU A 64 -13.92 -3.68 -7.05
N ARG A 65 -14.33 -4.32 -8.15
CA ARG A 65 -14.41 -3.69 -9.48
C ARG A 65 -15.71 -2.90 -9.66
N ILE A 66 -15.96 -1.88 -8.82
CA ILE A 66 -17.14 -1.01 -8.95
C ILE A 66 -17.11 -0.19 -10.26
N SER A 67 -15.92 0.11 -10.79
CA SER A 67 -15.76 0.86 -12.06
C SER A 67 -14.77 0.22 -13.05
N GLY A 68 -14.47 -1.07 -12.89
CA GLY A 68 -13.51 -1.81 -13.71
C GLY A 68 -12.02 -1.47 -13.50
N LYS A 69 -11.70 -0.44 -12.70
CA LYS A 69 -10.31 -0.05 -12.40
C LYS A 69 -9.87 -0.49 -11.01
N LEU A 70 -8.61 -0.91 -10.90
CA LEU A 70 -7.96 -1.25 -9.63
C LEU A 70 -6.73 -0.37 -9.45
N SER A 71 -6.56 0.19 -8.25
CA SER A 71 -5.40 1.04 -7.94
C SER A 71 -4.60 0.43 -6.79
N PRO A 72 -3.75 -0.58 -7.08
CA PRO A 72 -2.90 -1.19 -6.07
C PRO A 72 -1.91 -0.14 -5.51
N LYS A 73 -1.87 -0.01 -4.19
CA LYS A 73 -1.07 1.02 -3.50
C LYS A 73 -0.49 0.47 -2.20
N ILE A 74 0.75 0.83 -1.92
CA ILE A 74 1.38 0.66 -0.60
C ILE A 74 1.44 2.02 0.08
N LEU A 75 0.85 2.12 1.27
CA LEU A 75 0.98 3.29 2.12
C LEU A 75 2.05 3.04 3.19
N VAL A 76 2.82 4.09 3.47
CA VAL A 76 3.81 4.12 4.55
C VAL A 76 3.41 5.24 5.49
N VAL A 77 3.01 4.88 6.70
CA VAL A 77 2.57 5.84 7.72
C VAL A 77 3.63 5.93 8.81
N GLU A 78 4.08 7.14 9.10
CA GLU A 78 5.07 7.39 10.14
C GLU A 78 4.48 7.15 11.54
N PRO A 79 5.36 6.84 12.53
CA PRO A 79 4.94 6.72 13.91
C PRO A 79 4.18 7.96 14.40
N LYS A 80 3.06 7.72 15.10
CA LYS A 80 2.18 8.76 15.66
C LYS A 80 1.56 9.72 14.62
N LYS A 81 1.62 9.39 13.33
CA LYS A 81 0.89 10.08 12.27
C LYS A 81 -0.36 9.30 11.89
N ARG A 82 -1.28 9.99 11.18
CA ARG A 82 -2.50 9.39 10.66
C ARG A 82 -2.84 9.97 9.29
N LEU A 83 -3.57 9.19 8.51
CA LEU A 83 -4.32 9.69 7.37
C LEU A 83 -5.53 10.49 7.89
N SER A 84 -5.90 11.54 7.18
CA SER A 84 -7.16 12.25 7.47
C SER A 84 -8.36 11.34 7.18
N TRP A 85 -9.47 11.60 7.85
CA TRP A 85 -10.74 10.94 7.56
C TRP A 85 -11.12 11.11 6.08
N GLN A 86 -11.51 10.02 5.42
CA GLN A 86 -11.92 10.02 4.02
C GLN A 86 -13.17 9.18 3.86
N TYR A 87 -14.04 9.63 2.96
CA TYR A 87 -15.23 8.91 2.53
C TYR A 87 -15.30 8.97 0.99
N HIS A 88 -15.61 7.84 0.37
CA HIS A 88 -15.71 7.72 -1.09
C HIS A 88 -17.09 7.19 -1.48
N PHE A 89 -17.84 7.93 -2.30
CA PHE A 89 -19.14 7.48 -2.84
C PHE A 89 -19.03 6.36 -3.87
N ARG A 90 -17.85 6.19 -4.48
CA ARG A 90 -17.65 5.39 -5.70
C ARG A 90 -16.41 4.50 -5.66
N ARG A 91 -15.80 4.32 -4.48
CA ARG A 91 -14.67 3.41 -4.27
C ARG A 91 -15.00 2.46 -3.13
N ALA A 92 -14.75 1.19 -3.37
CA ALA A 92 -14.55 0.21 -2.32
C ALA A 92 -13.04 0.00 -2.17
N GLU A 93 -12.59 -0.08 -0.92
CA GLU A 93 -11.19 -0.29 -0.58
C GLU A 93 -11.11 -1.40 0.46
N ILE A 94 -10.09 -2.24 0.31
CA ILE A 94 -9.68 -3.19 1.35
C ILE A 94 -8.29 -2.80 1.83
N TRP A 95 -8.05 -3.00 3.12
CA TRP A 95 -6.82 -2.59 3.77
C TRP A 95 -6.20 -3.80 4.48
N ARG A 96 -4.89 -3.96 4.35
CA ARG A 96 -4.11 -4.95 5.10
C ARG A 96 -2.88 -4.29 5.69
N ALA A 97 -2.62 -4.56 6.97
CA ALA A 97 -1.33 -4.23 7.58
C ALA A 97 -0.27 -5.20 7.04
N VAL A 98 0.75 -4.67 6.36
CA VAL A 98 1.81 -5.50 5.74
C VAL A 98 3.05 -5.58 6.63
N SER A 99 3.33 -4.53 7.40
CA SER A 99 4.44 -4.46 8.36
C SER A 99 4.10 -3.43 9.44
N GLY A 100 4.58 -3.69 10.66
CA GLY A 100 4.33 -2.83 11.82
C GLY A 100 2.89 -2.88 12.33
N LYS A 101 2.62 -2.07 13.36
CA LYS A 101 1.31 -1.96 13.98
C LYS A 101 0.59 -0.71 13.50
N VAL A 102 -0.60 -0.90 12.94
CA VAL A 102 -1.51 0.18 12.55
C VAL A 102 -2.78 0.11 13.39
N GLY A 103 -3.48 1.23 13.49
CA GLY A 103 -4.77 1.32 14.17
C GLY A 103 -5.79 2.03 13.28
N VAL A 104 -7.06 1.67 13.45
CA VAL A 104 -8.20 2.41 12.88
C VAL A 104 -8.72 3.34 13.97
N VAL A 105 -8.92 4.60 13.63
CA VAL A 105 -9.49 5.61 14.53
C VAL A 105 -10.77 6.10 13.90
N THR A 106 -11.88 5.98 14.63
CA THR A 106 -13.21 6.43 14.23
C THR A 106 -13.52 7.75 14.90
#